data_AF-A0A8H6ITN8-F1
#
_entry.id   AF-A0A8H6ITN8-F1
#
_cell.length_a   1.000
_cell.length_b   1.000
_cell.length_c   1.000
_cell.angle_alpha   90.00
_cell.angle_beta   90.00
_cell.angle_gamma   90.00
#
_symmetry.space_group_name_H-M   'P 1'
#
loop_
_entity.id
_entity.type
_entity.pdbx_description
1 polymer ?
#
loop_
_entity_poly.entity_id
_entity_poly.type
_entity_poly.pdbx_seq_one_letter_code
_entity_poly.pdbx_strand_id
1 'polypeptide(L)'
;MEPLTNPADEAVMRRLLETVTKLRGLRRRPDQGFDEFIRVYDALEAELPVRLPELYRVCDVLVRLAPEVQWQIVALGIPATREDLDAAARRAQELVGEMKFMKWLVE
;
A
#
# COMPACT_ATOMS: atom_id res chain seq x y z
N MET A 1 37.57 14.51 -17.32
CA MET A 1 36.25 14.75 -16.69
C MET A 1 36.22 13.91 -15.44
N GLU A 2 36.29 14.53 -14.26
CA GLU A 2 35.96 13.84 -13.02
C GLU A 2 34.44 13.60 -12.99
N PRO A 3 33.97 12.46 -12.46
CA PRO A 3 32.55 12.21 -12.32
C PRO A 3 31.95 13.27 -11.38
N LEU A 4 30.84 13.88 -11.80
CA LEU A 4 30.15 14.98 -11.09
C LEU A 4 29.46 14.54 -9.78
N THR A 5 29.56 13.25 -9.42
CA THR A 5 28.89 12.65 -8.27
C THR A 5 29.82 11.67 -7.56
N ASN A 6 29.94 11.82 -6.25
CA ASN A 6 30.65 10.89 -5.37
C ASN A 6 30.05 9.47 -5.54
N PRO A 7 30.86 8.40 -5.70
CA PRO A 7 30.36 7.02 -5.80
C PRO A 7 29.41 6.60 -4.66
N ALA A 8 29.59 7.17 -3.46
CA ALA A 8 28.67 6.95 -2.35
C ALA A 8 27.27 7.54 -2.62
N ASP A 9 27.20 8.71 -3.26
CA ASP A 9 25.94 9.36 -3.62
C ASP A 9 25.21 8.59 -4.73
N GLU A 10 25.95 8.02 -5.69
CA GLU A 10 25.38 7.18 -6.75
C GLU A 10 24.74 5.90 -6.16
N ALA A 11 25.43 5.24 -5.23
CA ALA A 11 24.90 4.05 -4.56
C ALA A 11 23.62 4.36 -3.76
N VAL A 12 23.59 5.50 -3.07
CA VAL A 12 22.40 5.97 -2.33
C VAL A 12 21.26 6.27 -3.30
N MET A 13 21.51 6.99 -4.40
CA MET A 13 20.50 7.29 -5.40
C MET A 13 19.93 6.03 -6.05
N ARG A 14 20.78 5.04 -6.36
CA ARG A 14 20.34 3.77 -6.93
C ARG A 14 19.41 3.03 -5.98
N ARG A 15 19.80 2.92 -4.70
CA ARG A 15 18.96 2.28 -3.68
C ARG A 15 17.62 3.00 -3.51
N LEU A 16 17.64 4.34 -3.46
CA LEU A 16 16.42 5.14 -3.36
C LEU A 16 15.48 4.88 -4.55
N LEU A 17 16.03 4.87 -5.77
CA LEU A 17 15.27 4.59 -6.98
C LEU A 17 14.67 3.18 -6.97
N GLU A 18 15.43 2.19 -6.51
CA GLU A 18 14.95 0.81 -6.35
C GLU A 18 13.78 0.73 -5.35
N THR A 19 13.92 1.34 -4.17
CA THR A 19 12.87 1.37 -3.14
C THR A 19 11.60 2.07 -3.65
N VAL A 20 11.74 3.25 -4.26
CA VAL A 20 10.59 3.98 -4.85
C VAL A 20 9.92 3.15 -5.95
N THR A 21 10.69 2.46 -6.79
CA THR A 21 10.15 1.60 -7.85
C THR A 21 9.37 0.43 -7.27
N LYS A 22 9.89 -0.22 -6.21
CA LYS A 22 9.17 -1.29 -5.50
C LYS A 22 7.89 -0.77 -4.86
N LEU A 23 7.92 0.37 -4.17
CA LEU A 23 6.73 1.00 -3.56
C LEU A 23 5.66 1.36 -4.60
N ARG A 24 6.08 1.88 -5.76
CA ARG A 24 5.16 2.24 -6.85
C ARG A 24 4.53 1.02 -7.52
N GLY A 25 5.29 -0.07 -7.64
CA GLY A 25 4.82 -1.33 -8.21
C GLY A 25 4.03 -2.19 -7.21
N LEU A 26 4.16 -1.94 -5.91
CA LEU A 26 3.50 -2.73 -4.88
C LEU A 26 1.98 -2.57 -4.96
N ARG A 27 1.28 -3.67 -5.20
CA ARG A 27 -0.17 -3.79 -5.07
C ARG A 27 -0.47 -5.02 -4.23
N ARG A 28 -1.56 -4.98 -3.47
CA ARG A 28 -2.01 -6.16 -2.74
C ARG A 28 -2.44 -7.23 -3.75
N ARG A 29 -1.90 -8.45 -3.61
CA ARG A 29 -2.34 -9.58 -4.43
C ARG A 29 -3.74 -10.06 -3.99
N PRO A 30 -4.54 -10.68 -4.88
CA PRO A 30 -5.89 -11.13 -4.54
C PRO A 30 -5.95 -12.11 -3.36
N ASP A 31 -4.95 -12.97 -3.24
CA ASP A 31 -4.77 -14.01 -2.22
C ASP A 31 -4.00 -13.53 -0.98
N GLN A 32 -3.42 -12.32 -1.04
CA GLN A 32 -2.63 -11.76 0.05
C GLN A 32 -3.52 -11.08 1.09
N GLY A 33 -3.30 -11.41 2.36
CA GLY A 33 -3.93 -10.76 3.50
C GLY A 33 -3.48 -9.30 3.65
N PHE A 34 -4.36 -8.43 4.15
CA PHE A 34 -4.03 -7.01 4.35
C PHE A 34 -2.82 -6.80 5.27
N ASP A 35 -2.74 -7.52 6.39
CA ASP A 35 -1.64 -7.38 7.36
C ASP A 35 -0.28 -7.84 6.80
N GLU A 36 -0.28 -8.79 5.86
CA GLU A 36 0.95 -9.17 5.13
C GLU A 36 1.37 -8.05 4.18
N PHE A 37 0.43 -7.53 3.40
CA PHE A 37 0.68 -6.45 2.45
C PHE A 37 1.20 -5.18 3.13
N ILE A 38 0.56 -4.73 4.22
CA ILE A 38 0.99 -3.50 4.89
C ILE A 38 2.38 -3.65 5.50
N ARG A 39 2.73 -4.82 6.04
CA ARG A 39 4.08 -5.06 6.56
C ARG A 39 5.16 -4.86 5.50
N VAL A 40 4.90 -5.30 4.27
CA VAL A 40 5.82 -5.10 3.15
C VAL A 40 5.87 -3.62 2.74
N TYR A 41 4.72 -2.96 2.70
CA TYR A 41 4.64 -1.52 2.41
C TYR A 41 5.43 -0.70 3.44
N ASP A 42 5.20 -0.90 4.74
CA ASP A 42 5.85 -0.17 5.82
C ASP A 42 7.37 -0.42 5.84
N ALA A 43 7.80 -1.65 5.54
CA ALA A 43 9.21 -1.98 5.44
C ALA A 43 9.89 -1.20 4.30
N LEU A 44 9.27 -1.13 3.12
CA LEU A 44 9.80 -0.36 1.99
C LEU A 44 9.74 1.14 2.25
N GLU A 45 8.68 1.63 2.88
CA GLU A 45 8.56 3.06 3.21
C GLU A 45 9.60 3.50 4.24
N ALA A 46 9.92 2.64 5.21
CA ALA A 46 10.96 2.92 6.20
C ALA A 46 12.37 3.05 5.58
N GLU A 47 12.58 2.57 4.35
CA GLU A 47 13.84 2.77 3.62
C GLU A 47 13.92 4.15 2.94
N LEU A 48 12.81 4.90 2.85
CA LEU A 48 12.82 6.24 2.29
C LEU A 48 13.44 7.24 3.28
N PRO A 49 14.25 8.21 2.80
CA PRO A 49 14.91 9.20 3.67
C PRO A 49 13.92 10.16 4.34
N VAL A 50 12.72 10.31 3.77
CA VAL A 50 11.66 11.20 4.26
C VAL A 50 10.33 10.48 4.15
N ARG A 51 9.55 10.48 5.24
CA ARG A 51 8.16 10.02 5.21
C ARG A 51 7.24 11.09 4.65
N LEU A 52 6.32 10.66 3.80
CA LEU A 52 5.31 11.55 3.23
C LEU A 52 4.23 11.91 4.27
N PRO A 53 3.47 12.99 4.05
CA PRO A 53 2.35 13.36 4.92
C PRO A 53 1.35 12.21 5.08
N GLU A 54 0.77 12.08 6.28
CA GLU A 54 -0.08 10.93 6.62
C GLU A 54 -1.26 10.73 5.66
N LEU A 55 -1.98 11.80 5.31
CA LEU A 55 -3.09 11.72 4.38
C LEU A 55 -2.66 11.21 2.99
N TYR A 56 -1.45 11.56 2.55
CA TYR A 56 -0.90 11.03 1.30
C TYR A 56 -0.67 9.53 1.42
N ARG A 57 -0.06 9.07 2.52
CA ARG A 57 0.20 7.64 2.79
C ARG A 57 -1.09 6.84 2.85
N VAL A 58 -2.14 7.40 3.47
CA VAL A 58 -3.48 6.81 3.50
C VAL A 58 -4.00 6.60 2.08
N CYS A 59 -4.01 7.64 1.26
CA CYS A 59 -4.45 7.54 -0.13
C CYS A 59 -3.58 6.56 -0.95
N ASP A 60 -2.26 6.59 -0.78
CA ASP A 60 -1.32 5.74 -1.50
C ASP A 60 -1.52 4.25 -1.19
N VAL A 61 -1.80 3.91 0.07
CA VAL A 61 -2.17 2.55 0.45
C VAL A 61 -3.56 2.17 -0.08
N LEU A 62 -4.55 3.06 0.05
CA LEU A 62 -5.92 2.79 -0.41
C LEU A 62 -5.94 2.39 -1.89
N VAL A 63 -5.26 3.13 -2.77
CA VAL A 63 -5.25 2.84 -4.22
C VAL A 63 -4.53 1.54 -4.60
N ARG A 64 -3.82 0.89 -3.65
CA ARG A 64 -3.12 -0.39 -3.84
C ARG A 64 -3.94 -1.61 -3.43
N LEU A 65 -5.09 -1.39 -2.79
CA LEU A 65 -6.00 -2.47 -2.41
C LEU A 65 -6.77 -3.00 -3.62
N ALA A 66 -7.44 -4.14 -3.46
CA ALA A 66 -8.36 -4.63 -4.48
C ALA A 66 -9.51 -3.61 -4.69
N PRO A 67 -9.96 -3.35 -5.93
CA PRO A 67 -10.98 -2.35 -6.20
C PRO A 67 -12.22 -2.47 -5.32
N GLU A 68 -12.72 -3.69 -5.08
CA GLU A 68 -13.90 -3.94 -4.26
C GLU A 68 -13.69 -3.46 -2.81
N VAL A 69 -12.50 -3.67 -2.27
CA VAL A 69 -12.12 -3.18 -0.92
C VAL A 69 -12.01 -1.66 -0.93
N GLN A 70 -11.46 -1.06 -1.99
CA GLN A 70 -11.40 0.40 -2.14
C GLN A 70 -12.81 1.00 -2.11
N TRP A 71 -13.73 0.45 -2.89
CA TRP A 71 -15.12 0.89 -2.95
C TRP A 71 -15.81 0.82 -1.59
N GLN A 72 -15.64 -0.28 -0.86
CA GLN A 72 -16.22 -0.43 0.49
C GLN A 72 -15.71 0.64 1.46
N ILE A 73 -14.40 0.93 1.44
CA ILE A 73 -13.81 1.95 2.31
C ILE A 73 -14.31 3.35 1.91
N VAL A 74 -14.24 3.70 0.63
CA VAL A 74 -14.63 5.03 0.13
C VAL A 74 -16.12 5.31 0.35
N ALA A 75 -16.99 4.30 0.22
CA ALA A 75 -18.42 4.45 0.48
C ALA A 75 -18.74 4.84 1.93
N LEU A 76 -17.86 4.51 2.88
CA LEU A 76 -17.99 4.86 4.30
C LEU A 76 -17.24 6.17 4.66
N GLY A 77 -16.56 6.78 3.69
CA GLY A 77 -15.72 7.96 3.87
C GLY A 77 -14.22 7.62 3.87
N ILE A 78 -13.41 8.52 3.28
CA ILE A 78 -11.96 8.34 3.23
C ILE A 78 -11.39 8.47 4.66
N PRO A 79 -10.64 7.47 5.15
CA PRO A 79 -9.99 7.53 6.46
C PRO A 79 -9.06 8.74 6.59
N ALA A 80 -9.02 9.38 7.76
CA ALA A 80 -8.14 10.52 8.00
C ALA A 80 -6.73 10.10 8.46
N THR A 81 -6.63 8.93 9.09
CA THR A 81 -5.39 8.41 9.69
C THR A 81 -5.04 7.03 9.13
N ARG A 82 -3.78 6.62 9.34
CA ARG A 82 -3.32 5.26 9.00
C ARG A 82 -4.10 4.20 9.77
N GLU A 83 -4.35 4.43 11.05
CA GLU A 83 -5.07 3.50 11.94
C GLU A 83 -6.51 3.28 11.46
N ASP A 84 -7.22 4.36 11.11
CA ASP A 84 -8.58 4.28 10.58
C ASP A 84 -8.62 3.48 9.27
N LEU A 85 -7.63 3.68 8.39
CA LEU A 85 -7.52 2.93 7.14
C LEU A 85 -7.27 1.44 7.40
N ASP A 86 -6.42 1.08 8.35
CA ASP A 86 -6.14 -0.32 8.69
C ASP A 86 -7.38 -1.03 9.22
N ALA A 87 -8.11 -0.36 10.12
CA ALA A 87 -9.36 -0.87 10.65
C ALA A 87 -10.43 -1.03 9.55
N ALA A 88 -10.55 -0.03 8.65
CA ALA A 88 -11.49 -0.07 7.54
C ALA A 88 -11.14 -1.16 6.52
N ALA A 89 -9.86 -1.34 6.20
CA ALA A 89 -9.41 -2.33 5.23
C ALA A 89 -9.62 -3.78 5.70
N ARG A 90 -9.40 -4.07 6.99
CA ARG A 90 -9.69 -5.39 7.57
C ARG A 90 -11.18 -5.72 7.47
N ARG A 91 -12.05 -4.82 7.92
CA ARG A 91 -13.52 -4.98 7.82
C ARG A 91 -14.00 -5.15 6.38
N ALA A 92 -13.50 -4.32 5.47
CA ALA A 92 -13.85 -4.39 4.06
C ALA A 92 -13.38 -5.71 3.41
N GLN A 93 -12.22 -6.24 3.81
CA GLN A 93 -11.75 -7.53 3.32
C GLN A 93 -12.64 -8.69 3.77
N GLU A 94 -13.09 -8.69 5.03
CA GLU A 94 -14.03 -9.68 5.57
C GLU A 94 -15.34 -9.67 4.78
N LEU A 95 -15.97 -8.50 4.64
CA LEU A 95 -17.23 -8.32 3.91
C LEU A 95 -17.12 -8.76 2.44
N VAL A 96 -16.04 -8.38 1.75
CA VAL A 96 -15.82 -8.81 0.35
C VAL A 96 -15.61 -10.33 0.26
N GLY A 97 -14.96 -10.94 1.25
CA GLY A 97 -14.82 -12.39 1.35
C GLY A 97 -16.17 -13.09 1.48
N GLU A 98 -17.02 -12.63 2.40
CA GLU A 98 -18.37 -13.15 2.61
C GLU A 98 -19.24 -13.03 1.36
N MET A 99 -19.23 -11.88 0.69
CA MET A 99 -19.98 -11.67 -0.56
C MET A 99 -19.55 -12.61 -1.68
N LYS A 100 -18.23 -12.85 -1.83
CA LYS A 100 -17.71 -13.78 -2.84
C LYS A 100 -18.12 -15.23 -2.53
N PHE A 101 -18.09 -15.62 -1.26
CA PHE A 101 -18.54 -16.94 -0.82
C PHE A 101 -20.03 -17.15 -1.07
N MET A 102 -20.87 -16.17 -0.71
CA MET A 102 -22.31 -16.22 -0.98
C MET A 102 -22.63 -16.33 -2.47
N LYS A 103 -21.92 -15.58 -3.32
CA LYS A 103 -22.11 -15.66 -4.77
C LYS A 103 -21.85 -17.07 -5.31
N TRP A 104 -20.84 -17.76 -4.78
CA TRP A 104 -20.50 -19.12 -5.18
C TRP A 104 -21.52 -20.19 -4.75
N LEU A 105 -22.31 -19.93 -3.70
CA LEU A 105 -23.35 -20.86 -3.23
C LEU A 105 -24.67 -20.76 -4.01
N VAL A 106 -24.85 -19.73 -4.83
CA VAL A 106 -26.09 -19.44 -5.57
C VAL A 106 -25.94 -19.72 -7.08
N GLU A 107 -24.74 -20.10 -7.53
CA GLU A 107 -24.41 -20.57 -8.88
C GLU A 107 -24.30 -22.09 -8.94
#